data_AF-A0A1V3SC07-F1
#
_entry.id   AF-A0A1V3SC07-F1
#
_cell.length_a   1.000
_cell.length_b   1.000
_cell.length_c   1.000
_cell.angle_alpha   90.00
_cell.angle_beta   90.00
_cell.angle_gamma   90.00
#
_symmetry.space_group_name_H-M   'P 1'
#
loop_
_entity.id
_entity.type
_entity.pdbx_description
1 polymer ?
#
loop_
_entity_poly.entity_id
_entity_poly.type
_entity_poly.pdbx_seq_one_letter_code
_entity_poly.pdbx_strand_id
1 'polypeptide(L)' 'MAKTDATTERKVGKVMHEFKEGELKSSSGDKVRNRKQAIAIALSEARDAGGRVPGPPKKKRSKSA' A
#
# COMPACT_ATOMS: atom_id res chain seq x y z
N MET A 1 2.66 17.53 9.16
CA MET A 1 2.63 16.16 8.60
C MET A 1 1.82 15.28 9.52
N ALA A 2 0.70 14.71 9.06
CA ALA A 2 0.04 13.65 9.83
C ALA A 2 1.04 12.50 9.94
N LYS A 3 1.64 12.33 11.12
CA LYS A 3 2.54 11.22 11.41
C LYS A 3 1.73 9.93 11.19
N THR A 4 2.12 9.16 10.18
CA THR A 4 1.73 7.76 10.11
C THR A 4 2.14 7.10 11.41
N ASP A 5 1.31 6.22 11.94
CA ASP A 5 1.58 5.55 13.20
C ASP A 5 2.56 4.39 13.00
N ALA A 6 3.11 3.88 14.10
CA ALA A 6 4.08 2.78 14.10
C ALA A 6 3.54 1.50 13.41
N THR A 7 2.23 1.26 13.43
CA THR A 7 1.62 0.10 12.75
C THR A 7 1.73 0.26 11.24
N THR A 8 1.45 1.46 10.74
CA THR A 8 1.62 1.80 9.32
C THR A 8 3.08 1.63 8.89
N GLU A 9 4.04 2.16 9.67
CA GLU A 9 5.47 2.04 9.35
C GLU A 9 5.93 0.58 9.31
N ARG A 10 5.49 -0.24 10.29
CA ARG A 10 5.80 -1.67 10.35
C ARG A 10 5.23 -2.43 9.15
N LYS A 11 3.97 -2.18 8.79
CA LYS A 11 3.31 -2.83 7.64
C LYS A 11 3.97 -2.42 6.32
N VAL A 12 4.28 -1.14 6.15
CA VAL A 12 5.01 -0.65 4.98
C VAL A 12 6.38 -1.28 4.89
N GLY A 13 7.13 -1.33 5.99
CA GLY A 13 8.44 -1.98 6.04
C GLY A 13 8.38 -3.44 5.62
N LYS A 14 7.42 -4.20 6.16
CA LYS A 14 7.23 -5.63 5.84
C LYS A 14 6.95 -5.85 4.35
N VAL A 15 5.94 -5.16 3.81
CA VAL A 15 5.55 -5.30 2.40
C VAL A 15 6.66 -4.84 1.46
N MET A 16 7.38 -3.76 1.81
CA MET A 16 8.54 -3.30 1.02
C MET A 16 9.71 -4.28 1.06
N HIS A 17 9.90 -4.98 2.18
CA HIS A 17 10.89 -6.03 2.31
C HIS A 17 10.55 -7.21 1.40
N GLU A 18 9.33 -7.75 1.51
CA GLU A 18 8.84 -8.83 0.62
C GLU A 18 8.89 -8.44 -0.87
N PHE A 19 8.63 -7.17 -1.20
CA PHE A 19 8.79 -6.66 -2.56
C PHE A 19 10.25 -6.67 -3.02
N LYS A 20 11.19 -6.30 -2.12
CA LYS A 20 12.63 -6.28 -2.42
C LYS A 20 13.19 -7.70 -2.62
N GLU A 21 12.70 -8.66 -1.85
CA GLU A 21 13.01 -10.10 -2.02
C GLU A 21 12.30 -10.69 -3.25
N GLY A 22 11.31 -10.00 -3.81
CA GLY A 22 10.55 -10.45 -4.98
C GLY A 22 9.51 -11.53 -4.66
N GLU A 23 9.05 -11.59 -3.42
CA GLU A 23 8.05 -12.56 -2.96
C GLU A 23 6.65 -11.95 -2.90
N LEU A 24 6.55 -10.62 -2.90
CA LEU A 24 5.27 -9.92 -2.82
C LEU A 24 4.34 -10.29 -3.99
N LYS A 25 3.13 -10.75 -3.64
CA LYS A 25 2.05 -11.05 -4.56
C LYS A 25 0.87 -10.11 -4.35
N SER A 26 0.15 -9.85 -5.43
CA SER A 26 -1.13 -9.16 -5.38
C SER A 26 -2.23 -10.12 -4.90
N SER A 27 -3.40 -9.57 -4.57
CA SER A 27 -4.60 -10.36 -4.25
C SER A 27 -5.03 -11.31 -5.37
N SER A 28 -4.62 -11.03 -6.62
CA SER A 28 -4.87 -11.88 -7.79
C SER A 28 -3.87 -13.03 -7.93
N GLY A 29 -2.87 -13.12 -7.06
CA GLY A 29 -1.82 -14.15 -7.09
C GLY A 29 -0.60 -13.77 -7.94
N ASP A 30 -0.69 -12.70 -8.74
CA ASP A 30 0.41 -12.22 -9.57
C ASP A 30 1.52 -11.56 -8.74
N LYS A 31 2.77 -11.80 -9.13
CA LYS A 31 3.95 -11.16 -8.53
C LYS A 31 3.92 -9.65 -8.79
N VAL A 32 4.11 -8.88 -7.72
CA VAL A 32 4.15 -7.42 -7.81
C VAL A 32 5.46 -6.99 -8.45
N ARG A 33 5.37 -6.31 -9.59
CA ARG A 33 6.55 -5.82 -10.33
C ARG A 33 6.82 -4.33 -10.12
N ASN A 34 5.82 -3.58 -9.66
CA ASN A 34 5.91 -2.13 -9.53
C ASN A 34 5.93 -1.69 -8.06
N ARG A 35 6.93 -0.88 -7.68
CA ARG A 35 7.04 -0.30 -6.34
C ARG A 35 5.81 0.52 -5.95
N LYS A 36 5.18 1.23 -6.89
CA LYS A 36 3.93 1.99 -6.61
C LYS A 36 2.80 1.06 -6.17
N GLN A 37 2.71 -0.12 -6.77
CA GLN A 37 1.72 -1.13 -6.42
C GLN A 37 2.03 -1.74 -5.05
N ALA A 38 3.31 -2.02 -4.75
CA ALA A 38 3.72 -2.46 -3.43
C ALA A 38 3.36 -1.44 -2.34
N ILE A 39 3.54 -0.14 -2.61
CA ILE A 39 3.16 0.94 -1.67
C ILE A 39 1.64 0.97 -1.46
N ALA A 40 0.87 0.77 -2.54
CA ALA A 40 -0.58 0.70 -2.43
C ALA A 40 -1.03 -0.49 -1.56
N ILE A 41 -0.42 -1.67 -1.74
CA ILE A 41 -0.69 -2.86 -0.91
C ILE A 41 -0.33 -2.60 0.55
N ALA A 42 0.86 -2.04 0.79
CA ALA A 42 1.32 -1.67 2.13
C ALA A 42 0.37 -0.71 2.86
N LEU A 43 -0.13 0.31 2.17
CA LEU A 43 -1.08 1.28 2.74
C LEU A 43 -2.46 0.66 2.97
N SER A 44 -2.90 -0.27 2.11
CA SER A 44 -4.15 -1.03 2.33
C SER A 44 -4.02 -1.94 3.54
N GLU A 45 -2.95 -2.74 3.65
CA GLU A 45 -2.69 -3.59 4.82
C GLU A 45 -2.56 -2.80 6.12
N ALA A 46 -1.90 -1.65 6.07
CA ALA A 46 -1.79 -0.76 7.21
C ALA A 46 -3.16 -0.25 7.65
N ARG A 47 -4.04 0.11 6.71
CA ARG A 47 -5.40 0.55 7.01
C ARG A 47 -6.23 -0.58 7.63
N ASP A 48 -6.16 -1.78 7.07
CA ASP A 48 -6.89 -2.95 7.57
C ASP A 48 -6.42 -3.36 8.98
N ALA A 49 -5.14 -3.14 9.28
CA ALA A 49 -4.58 -3.32 10.62
C ALA A 49 -4.92 -2.18 11.62
N GLY A 50 -5.75 -1.21 11.24
CA GLY A 50 -6.13 -0.07 12.08
C GLY A 50 -5.10 1.07 12.11
N GLY A 51 -4.10 1.02 11.23
CA GLY A 51 -3.11 2.07 11.06
C GLY A 51 -3.69 3.35 10.46
N ARG A 52 -3.20 4.49 10.94
CA ARG A 52 -3.44 5.82 10.38
C ARG A 52 -2.64 5.98 9.08
N VAL A 53 -3.33 5.78 7.98
CA VAL A 53 -2.81 6.02 6.63
C VAL A 53 -3.37 7.32 6.02
N PRO A 54 -2.62 7.97 5.12
CA PRO A 54 -3.18 9.04 4.29
C PRO A 54 -4.41 8.54 3.54
N GLY A 55 -5.46 9.37 3.48
CA GLY A 55 -6.64 9.08 2.67
C GLY A 55 -6.25 8.92 1.20
N PRO A 56 -6.97 8.08 0.42
CA PRO A 56 -6.72 8.00 -1.01
C PRO A 56 -6.88 9.40 -1.64
N PRO A 57 -6.08 9.75 -2.66
CA PRO A 57 -6.24 11.01 -3.36
C PRO A 57 -7.69 11.11 -3.85
N LYS A 58 -8.32 12.28 -3.70
CA LYS A 58 -9.70 12.50 -4.18
C LYS A 58 -9.74 12.11 -5.65
N LYS A 59 -10.50 11.05 -6.00
CA LYS A 59 -10.74 10.67 -7.39
C LYS A 59 -11.30 11.90 -8.10
N LYS A 60 -10.50 12.56 -8.96
CA LYS A 60 -11.08 13.37 -10.03
C LYS A 60 -11.85 12.36 -10.87
N ARG A 61 -13.19 12.39 -10.76
CA ARG A 61 -14.06 11.62 -11.65
C ARG A 61 -13.70 12.06 -13.06
N SER A 62 -12.88 11.30 -13.78
CA SER A 62 -12.80 11.44 -15.22
C SER A 62 -14.21 11.12 -15.71
N LYS A 63 -14.91 12.13 -16.24
CA LYS A 63 -16.14 11.91 -17.00
C LYS A 63 -15.82 10.80 -18.00
N SER A 64 -16.39 9.63 -17.79
CA SER A 64 -16.58 8.64 -18.84
C SER A 64 -17.42 9.35 -19.91
N ALA A 65 -16.79 9.60 -21.06
CA ALA A 65 -17.47 9.99 -22.29
C ALA A 65 -18.28 8.81 -22.82
#